data_AF-T1HAH6-F1
#
_entry.id   AF-T1HAH6-F1
#
_cell.length_a   1.000
_cell.length_b   1.000
_cell.length_c   1.000
_cell.angle_alpha   90.00
_cell.angle_beta   90.00
_cell.angle_gamma   90.00
#
_symmetry.space_group_name_H-M   'P 1'
#
loop_
_entity.id
_entity.type
_entity.pdbx_description
1 polymer ?
#
loop_
_entity_poly.entity_id
_entity_poly.type
_entity_poly.pdbx_seq_one_letter_code
_entity_poly.pdbx_strand_id
1 'polypeptide(L)'
;MGSQKPEVNSSSVTKSISKPYGKIELSLNNVLLPDDKLVNTPSRLDGMEPDTETDLRVLGCELIQTAGILLKLPQVAMATGQVLFQRFYYSKSFVRHSMDTTAMACVCLASKIEEALRRIRDVVNVFHHIRQVNAQKPITPMVLDQHYIALKTQVIKAERRVLKELGFCVHVKHPHKLIVMYLQVLGFERNKNFMQLSWNYMNDALRSDVFMRYDPETVACACIYLSARYMGICLPKQPAWYELFKVSETQILDVCRRILLLYKRAKVNADELEKKVEELKKLYQESKLKSRGALINFAQSYRSCSFVDAPGLQKGGVKNIEEEVIRKVLLHHDTIENIQERGRNIVQDQEVRVPVQEF
;
A
#
# COMPACT_ATOMS: atom_id res chain seq x y z
N MET A 1 47.68 -52.68 -33.15
CA MET A 1 46.63 -53.50 -33.80
C MET A 1 45.29 -53.13 -33.17
N GLY A 2 44.23 -53.01 -33.99
CA GLY A 2 42.85 -52.64 -33.62
C GLY A 2 42.59 -51.15 -33.85
N SER A 3 41.94 -50.63 -34.90
CA SER A 3 40.70 -50.95 -35.64
C SER A 3 39.38 -50.60 -34.92
N GLN A 4 38.79 -49.48 -35.39
CA GLN A 4 37.35 -49.14 -35.64
C GLN A 4 36.34 -48.84 -34.48
N LYS A 5 35.92 -47.55 -34.43
CA LYS A 5 34.58 -46.88 -34.37
C LYS A 5 33.35 -47.59 -33.71
N PRO A 6 32.26 -46.87 -33.26
CA PRO A 6 31.79 -45.54 -33.70
C PRO A 6 31.21 -44.58 -32.62
N GLU A 7 30.90 -43.38 -33.09
CA GLU A 7 30.09 -42.31 -32.49
C GLU A 7 28.65 -42.77 -32.16
N VAL A 8 28.10 -42.28 -31.03
CA VAL A 8 26.65 -42.15 -30.83
C VAL A 8 26.36 -40.74 -30.32
N ASN A 9 25.71 -39.97 -31.18
CA ASN A 9 25.03 -38.72 -30.88
C ASN A 9 23.95 -38.96 -29.80
N SER A 10 23.99 -38.20 -28.72
CA SER A 10 22.78 -37.82 -27.99
C SER A 10 22.88 -36.36 -27.57
N SER A 11 22.43 -35.50 -28.48
CA SER A 11 22.11 -34.10 -28.21
C SER A 11 21.03 -34.01 -27.13
N SER A 12 21.41 -33.78 -25.88
CA SER A 12 20.52 -33.24 -24.86
C SER A 12 20.91 -31.80 -24.59
N VAL A 13 20.43 -30.89 -25.45
CA VAL A 13 20.40 -29.46 -25.16
C VAL A 13 19.50 -29.27 -23.94
N THR A 14 20.11 -29.23 -22.76
CA THR A 14 19.44 -28.78 -21.54
C THR A 14 19.13 -27.30 -21.71
N LYS A 15 17.93 -26.99 -22.21
CA LYS A 15 17.37 -25.63 -22.16
C LYS A 15 17.29 -25.23 -20.70
N SER A 16 18.23 -24.40 -20.25
CA SER A 16 18.13 -23.70 -18.98
C SER A 16 16.89 -22.82 -19.05
N ILE A 17 15.84 -23.20 -18.31
CA ILE A 17 14.67 -22.35 -18.12
C ILE A 17 15.14 -21.21 -17.21
N SER A 18 15.68 -20.15 -17.81
CA SER A 18 15.91 -18.89 -17.11
C SER A 18 14.55 -18.38 -16.69
N LYS A 19 14.21 -18.54 -15.40
CA LYS A 19 13.06 -17.84 -14.82
C LYS A 19 13.24 -16.36 -15.18
N PRO A 20 12.25 -15.70 -15.81
CA PRO A 20 12.34 -14.27 -16.05
C PRO A 20 12.16 -13.61 -14.68
N TYR A 21 13.27 -13.40 -13.97
CA TYR A 21 13.29 -12.47 -12.86
C TYR A 21 13.02 -11.10 -13.48
N GLY A 22 11.94 -10.44 -13.05
CA GLY A 22 11.65 -9.08 -13.48
C GLY A 22 12.87 -8.20 -13.19
N LYS A 23 13.18 -7.28 -14.10
CA LYS A 23 14.25 -6.31 -13.92
C LYS A 23 14.00 -5.55 -12.60
N ILE A 24 14.90 -5.69 -11.63
CA ILE A 24 14.78 -4.98 -10.36
C ILE A 24 15.32 -3.57 -10.59
N GLU A 25 14.43 -2.61 -10.81
CA GLU A 25 14.80 -1.19 -10.84
C GLU A 25 14.72 -0.60 -9.43
N LEU A 26 15.88 -0.49 -8.77
CA LEU A 26 16.00 0.22 -7.50
C LEU A 26 16.14 1.71 -7.78
N SER A 27 15.01 2.40 -7.93
CA SER A 27 14.99 3.87 -7.98
C SER A 27 14.98 4.46 -6.58
N LEU A 28 15.74 5.54 -6.38
CA LEU A 28 15.69 6.34 -5.16
C LEU A 28 14.48 7.30 -5.16
N ASN A 29 13.72 7.38 -6.25
CA ASN A 29 12.55 8.26 -6.35
C ASN A 29 11.33 7.64 -5.68
N ASN A 30 10.41 8.50 -5.26
CA ASN A 30 9.14 8.04 -4.72
C ASN A 30 8.34 7.34 -5.82
N VAL A 31 7.78 6.17 -5.51
CA VAL A 31 6.90 5.46 -6.44
C VAL A 31 5.57 6.20 -6.52
N LEU A 32 5.33 6.88 -7.65
CA LEU A 32 4.07 7.52 -7.98
C LEU A 32 3.11 6.50 -8.61
N LEU A 33 1.82 6.64 -8.31
CA LEU A 33 0.77 5.80 -8.86
C LEU A 33 0.14 6.46 -10.09
N PRO A 34 -0.13 5.69 -11.16
CA PRO A 34 -0.89 6.20 -12.30
C PRO A 34 -2.33 6.53 -11.88
N ASP A 35 -2.94 7.52 -12.52
CA ASP A 35 -4.28 8.01 -12.17
C ASP A 35 -5.36 6.92 -12.19
N ASP A 36 -5.24 5.93 -13.07
CA ASP A 36 -6.19 4.80 -13.13
C ASP A 36 -6.23 3.99 -11.83
N LYS A 37 -5.06 3.77 -11.21
CA LYS A 37 -4.96 3.05 -9.92
C LYS A 37 -5.47 3.89 -8.75
N LEU A 38 -5.47 5.20 -8.89
CA LEU A 38 -5.98 6.13 -7.88
C LEU A 38 -7.52 6.19 -7.90
N VAL A 39 -8.13 5.98 -9.07
CA VAL A 39 -9.60 5.96 -9.22
C VAL A 39 -10.18 4.57 -8.91
N ASN A 40 -9.52 3.50 -9.36
CA ASN A 40 -9.97 2.12 -9.20
C ASN A 40 -9.20 1.41 -8.07
N THR A 41 -9.45 1.83 -6.84
CA THR A 41 -8.81 1.25 -5.66
C THR A 41 -9.32 -0.19 -5.40
N PRO A 42 -8.50 -1.07 -4.81
CA PRO A 42 -8.95 -2.40 -4.41
C PRO A 42 -10.12 -2.39 -3.42
N SER A 43 -10.18 -1.38 -2.54
CA SER A 43 -11.28 -1.21 -1.60
C SER A 43 -12.60 -0.91 -2.33
N ARG A 44 -12.55 -0.10 -3.39
CA ARG A 44 -13.70 0.20 -4.24
C ARG A 44 -14.18 -1.03 -5.03
N LEU A 45 -13.25 -1.85 -5.51
CA LEU A 45 -13.58 -3.14 -6.16
C LEU A 45 -14.27 -4.11 -5.18
N ASP A 46 -13.94 -4.03 -3.89
CA ASP A 46 -14.61 -4.80 -2.82
C ASP A 46 -15.92 -4.14 -2.32
N GLY A 47 -16.41 -3.09 -3.00
CA GLY A 47 -17.71 -2.46 -2.73
C GLY A 47 -17.68 -1.30 -1.72
N MET A 48 -16.51 -0.77 -1.36
CA MET A 48 -16.40 0.38 -0.48
C MET A 48 -16.72 1.70 -1.20
N GLU A 49 -17.47 2.58 -0.53
CA GLU A 49 -17.75 3.93 -1.01
C GLU A 49 -16.48 4.81 -1.01
N PRO A 50 -16.25 5.67 -2.01
CA PRO A 50 -15.06 6.52 -2.09
C PRO A 50 -14.85 7.45 -0.88
N ASP A 51 -15.93 8.01 -0.34
CA ASP A 51 -15.85 8.88 0.83
C ASP A 51 -15.47 8.10 2.09
N THR A 52 -16.09 6.94 2.30
CA THR A 52 -15.73 6.03 3.41
C THR A 52 -14.27 5.60 3.33
N GLU A 53 -13.76 5.28 2.13
CA GLU A 53 -12.35 4.95 1.93
C GLU A 53 -11.43 6.13 2.26
N THR A 54 -11.81 7.34 1.84
CA THR A 54 -11.05 8.57 2.13
C THR A 54 -10.99 8.82 3.63
N ASP A 55 -12.11 8.68 4.34
CA ASP A 55 -12.17 8.88 5.78
C ASP A 55 -11.34 7.84 6.55
N LEU A 56 -11.33 6.57 6.10
CA LEU A 56 -10.46 5.54 6.66
C LEU A 56 -8.98 5.84 6.45
N ARG A 57 -8.61 6.39 5.28
CA ARG A 57 -7.22 6.79 5.01
C ARG A 57 -6.78 7.93 5.92
N VAL A 58 -7.62 8.94 6.08
CA VAL A 58 -7.37 10.08 6.98
C VAL A 58 -7.26 9.58 8.42
N LEU A 59 -8.22 8.79 8.89
CA LEU A 59 -8.23 8.21 10.24
C LEU A 59 -6.98 7.36 10.51
N GLY A 60 -6.60 6.50 9.57
CA GLY A 60 -5.37 5.71 9.69
C GLY A 60 -4.11 6.56 9.82
N CYS A 61 -4.01 7.65 9.04
CA CYS A 61 -2.89 8.58 9.14
C CYS A 61 -2.90 9.36 10.47
N GLU A 62 -4.08 9.72 10.99
CA GLU A 62 -4.24 10.35 12.31
C GLU A 62 -3.84 9.42 13.45
N LEU A 63 -4.21 8.14 13.38
CA LEU A 63 -3.81 7.12 14.35
C LEU A 63 -2.29 6.95 14.37
N ILE A 64 -1.63 6.90 13.20
CA ILE A 64 -0.18 6.82 13.09
C ILE A 64 0.50 8.05 13.71
N GLN A 65 -0.01 9.25 13.43
CA GLN A 65 0.53 10.50 13.99
C GLN A 65 0.37 10.53 15.51
N THR A 66 -0.83 10.21 16.02
CA THR A 66 -1.13 10.20 17.46
C THR A 66 -0.27 9.18 18.19
N ALA A 67 -0.17 7.97 17.64
CA ALA A 67 0.68 6.92 18.19
C ALA A 67 2.17 7.32 18.17
N GLY A 68 2.64 7.93 17.08
CA GLY A 68 4.02 8.39 16.99
C GLY A 68 4.37 9.48 18.00
N ILE A 69 3.46 10.42 18.26
CA ILE A 69 3.63 11.44 19.32
C ILE A 69 3.75 10.77 20.70
N LEU A 70 2.84 9.84 21.02
CA LEU A 70 2.85 9.12 22.30
C LEU A 70 4.10 8.23 22.47
N LEU A 71 4.59 7.64 21.38
CA LEU A 71 5.83 6.86 21.35
C LEU A 71 7.10 7.72 21.27
N LYS A 72 6.97 9.05 21.22
CA LYS A 72 8.08 10.01 21.04
C LYS A 72 8.94 9.64 19.82
N LEU A 73 8.30 9.34 18.70
CA LEU A 73 8.97 9.13 17.42
C LEU A 73 9.30 10.47 16.75
N PRO A 74 10.39 10.56 15.96
CA PRO A 74 10.67 11.76 15.18
C PRO A 74 9.61 11.95 14.08
N GLN A 75 9.35 13.20 13.68
CA GLN A 75 8.34 13.52 12.65
C GLN A 75 8.59 12.82 11.32
N VAL A 76 9.87 12.62 10.97
CA VAL A 76 10.25 11.89 9.74
C VAL A 76 9.75 10.44 9.79
N ALA A 77 9.85 9.76 10.93
CA ALA A 77 9.32 8.40 11.10
C ALA A 77 7.80 8.34 11.04
N MET A 78 7.11 9.34 11.61
CA MET A 78 5.65 9.44 11.50
C MET A 78 5.22 9.64 10.05
N ALA A 79 5.89 10.54 9.33
CA ALA A 79 5.63 10.79 7.91
C ALA A 79 5.90 9.55 7.05
N THR A 80 7.03 8.85 7.27
CA THR A 80 7.33 7.58 6.60
C THR A 80 6.22 6.55 6.86
N GLY A 81 5.76 6.42 8.10
CA GLY A 81 4.66 5.52 8.47
C GLY A 81 3.36 5.81 7.72
N GLN A 82 2.97 7.09 7.60
CA GLN A 82 1.77 7.51 6.88
C GLN A 82 1.86 7.21 5.38
N VAL A 83 3.01 7.50 4.75
CA VAL A 83 3.23 7.20 3.32
C VAL A 83 3.18 5.69 3.06
N LEU A 84 3.82 4.88 3.89
CA LEU A 84 3.78 3.41 3.77
C LEU A 84 2.35 2.87 3.93
N PHE A 85 1.59 3.41 4.87
CA PHE A 85 0.19 3.05 5.09
C PHE A 85 -0.66 3.36 3.86
N GLN A 86 -0.51 4.55 3.28
CA GLN A 86 -1.24 4.92 2.07
C GLN A 86 -0.87 4.03 0.88
N ARG A 87 0.44 3.82 0.61
CA ARG A 87 0.92 2.94 -0.47
C ARG A 87 0.34 1.53 -0.35
N PHE A 88 0.27 1.00 0.87
CA PHE A 88 -0.30 -0.31 1.13
C PHE A 88 -1.78 -0.37 0.73
N TYR A 89 -2.60 0.60 1.14
CA TYR A 89 -4.04 0.59 0.84
C TYR A 89 -4.39 1.01 -0.59
N TYR A 90 -3.45 1.56 -1.36
CA TYR A 90 -3.62 1.65 -2.81
C TYR A 90 -3.37 0.32 -3.53
N SER A 91 -2.67 -0.62 -2.89
CA SER A 91 -2.39 -1.95 -3.42
C SER A 91 -3.33 -3.02 -2.87
N LYS A 92 -3.88 -2.82 -1.67
CA LYS A 92 -4.79 -3.74 -1.00
C LYS A 92 -6.02 -3.04 -0.42
N SER A 93 -7.05 -3.83 -0.14
CA SER A 93 -8.35 -3.35 0.32
C SER A 93 -8.43 -3.25 1.85
N PHE A 94 -9.10 -2.21 2.34
CA PHE A 94 -9.51 -2.05 3.75
C PHE A 94 -10.46 -3.14 4.25
N VAL A 95 -11.21 -3.79 3.34
CA VAL A 95 -12.13 -4.88 3.70
C VAL A 95 -11.35 -6.15 4.04
N ARG A 96 -10.22 -6.38 3.35
CA ARG A 96 -9.41 -7.61 3.48
C ARG A 96 -8.37 -7.51 4.59
N HIS A 97 -7.96 -6.30 4.96
CA HIS A 97 -6.93 -6.06 5.96
C HIS A 97 -7.37 -5.01 6.96
N SER A 98 -7.24 -5.34 8.25
CA SER A 98 -7.57 -4.43 9.34
C SER A 98 -6.68 -3.18 9.31
N MET A 99 -7.34 -2.03 9.36
CA MET A 99 -6.71 -0.71 9.47
C MET A 99 -5.76 -0.65 10.67
N ASP A 100 -6.25 -0.93 11.88
CA ASP A 100 -5.49 -0.87 13.13
C ASP A 100 -4.23 -1.73 13.10
N THR A 101 -4.37 -2.98 12.65
CA THR A 101 -3.24 -3.92 12.59
C THR A 101 -2.18 -3.43 11.61
N THR A 102 -2.61 -2.88 10.47
CA THR A 102 -1.73 -2.35 9.44
C THR A 102 -1.07 -1.05 9.91
N ALA A 103 -1.80 -0.15 10.59
CA ALA A 103 -1.27 1.07 11.16
C ALA A 103 -0.18 0.78 12.20
N MET A 104 -0.43 -0.15 13.13
CA MET A 104 0.59 -0.63 14.09
C MET A 104 1.83 -1.19 13.39
N ALA A 105 1.62 -1.98 12.32
CA ALA A 105 2.71 -2.53 11.53
C ALA A 105 3.52 -1.43 10.81
N CYS A 106 2.86 -0.43 10.24
CA CYS A 106 3.50 0.73 9.59
C CYS A 106 4.33 1.54 10.59
N VAL A 107 3.84 1.77 11.83
CA VAL A 107 4.62 2.44 12.88
C VAL A 107 5.85 1.62 13.26
N CYS A 108 5.70 0.31 13.46
CA CYS A 108 6.83 -0.57 13.76
C CYS A 108 7.87 -0.55 12.64
N LEU A 109 7.43 -0.63 11.39
CA LEU A 109 8.28 -0.64 10.21
C LEU A 109 9.00 0.70 10.02
N ALA A 110 8.29 1.82 10.11
CA ALA A 110 8.88 3.15 10.01
C ALA A 110 9.91 3.42 11.12
N SER A 111 9.65 2.94 12.34
CA SER A 111 10.61 3.04 13.44
C SER A 111 11.93 2.29 13.17
N LYS A 112 11.89 1.22 12.37
CA LYS A 112 13.08 0.49 11.93
C LYS A 112 13.80 1.21 10.79
N ILE A 113 13.07 1.73 9.82
CA ILE A 113 13.63 2.43 8.65
C ILE A 113 14.38 3.70 9.05
N GLU A 114 13.82 4.46 10.00
CA GLU A 114 14.41 5.73 10.45
C GLU A 114 15.33 5.55 11.68
N GLU A 115 15.76 4.32 12.00
CA GLU A 115 16.66 4.01 13.12
C GLU A 115 16.16 4.52 14.50
N ALA A 116 14.84 4.65 14.67
CA ALA A 116 14.17 5.13 15.87
C ALA A 116 13.40 3.99 16.56
N LEU A 117 14.09 2.88 16.82
CA LEU A 117 13.47 1.60 17.20
C LEU A 117 12.51 1.71 18.40
N ARG A 118 11.33 1.11 18.24
CA ARG A 118 10.32 0.95 19.30
C ARG A 118 9.93 -0.52 19.43
N ARG A 119 9.68 -0.97 20.66
CA ARG A 119 9.25 -2.35 20.90
C ARG A 119 7.79 -2.48 20.48
N ILE A 120 7.44 -3.60 19.85
CA ILE A 120 6.05 -3.89 19.43
C ILE A 120 5.08 -3.81 20.61
N ARG A 121 5.52 -4.21 21.82
CA ARG A 121 4.72 -4.09 23.05
C ARG A 121 4.26 -2.64 23.29
N ASP A 122 5.18 -1.68 23.14
CA ASP A 122 4.91 -0.26 23.39
C ASP A 122 3.94 0.28 22.35
N VAL A 123 4.11 -0.13 21.09
CA VAL A 123 3.19 0.23 20.00
C VAL A 123 1.77 -0.28 20.29
N VAL A 124 1.63 -1.56 20.66
CA VAL A 124 0.31 -2.14 20.97
C VAL A 124 -0.32 -1.46 22.19
N ASN A 125 0.46 -1.17 23.24
CA ASN A 125 -0.02 -0.44 24.43
C ASN A 125 -0.54 0.95 24.06
N VAL A 126 0.17 1.67 23.20
CA VAL A 126 -0.23 3.02 22.76
C VAL A 126 -1.51 2.97 21.93
N PHE A 127 -1.64 2.03 20.99
CA PHE A 127 -2.88 1.87 20.23
C PHE A 127 -4.07 1.47 21.13
N HIS A 128 -3.82 0.62 22.14
CA HIS A 128 -4.85 0.29 23.14
C HIS A 128 -5.28 1.52 23.94
N HIS A 129 -4.33 2.34 24.37
CA HIS A 129 -4.60 3.60 25.06
C HIS A 129 -5.41 4.58 24.20
N ILE A 130 -5.03 4.76 22.92
CA ILE A 130 -5.77 5.61 21.98
C ILE A 130 -7.23 5.14 21.86
N ARG A 131 -7.47 3.83 21.75
CA ARG A 131 -8.84 3.29 21.69
C ARG A 131 -9.63 3.53 22.97
N GLN A 132 -9.01 3.41 24.15
CA GLN A 132 -9.67 3.69 25.43
C GLN A 132 -10.08 5.15 25.55
N VAL A 133 -9.19 6.08 25.17
CA VAL A 133 -9.46 7.53 25.19
C VAL A 133 -10.57 7.89 24.22
N ASN A 134 -10.54 7.39 22.99
CA ASN A 134 -11.58 7.64 21.99
C ASN A 134 -12.95 7.12 22.44
N ALA A 135 -12.99 5.96 23.11
CA ALA A 135 -14.21 5.35 23.62
C ALA A 135 -14.68 5.90 24.99
N GLN A 136 -14.00 6.93 25.54
CA GLN A 136 -14.25 7.47 26.89
C GLN A 136 -14.25 6.40 28.01
N LYS A 137 -13.45 5.34 27.84
CA LYS A 137 -13.32 4.25 28.81
C LYS A 137 -12.24 4.56 29.84
N PRO A 138 -12.33 3.99 31.06
CA PRO A 138 -11.26 4.13 32.05
C PRO A 138 -9.96 3.56 31.48
N ILE A 139 -8.85 4.28 31.69
CA ILE A 139 -7.54 3.89 31.20
C ILE A 139 -7.04 2.71 32.04
N THR A 140 -7.10 1.51 31.47
CA THR A 140 -6.59 0.30 32.12
C THR A 140 -5.39 -0.24 31.35
N PRO A 141 -4.36 -0.75 32.06
CA PRO A 141 -3.23 -1.37 31.40
C PRO A 141 -3.69 -2.60 30.63
N MET A 142 -3.14 -2.78 29.43
CA MET A 142 -3.46 -3.96 28.62
C MET A 142 -2.98 -5.23 29.32
N VAL A 143 -3.90 -6.18 29.51
CA VAL A 143 -3.60 -7.47 30.12
C VAL A 143 -2.80 -8.33 29.13
N LEU A 144 -1.75 -8.99 29.60
CA LEU A 144 -0.92 -9.89 28.78
C LEU A 144 -1.60 -11.26 28.68
N ASP A 145 -2.70 -11.32 27.95
CA ASP A 145 -3.48 -12.53 27.72
C ASP A 145 -3.18 -13.18 26.35
N GLN A 146 -3.92 -14.24 26.04
CA GLN A 146 -3.83 -14.91 24.73
C GLN A 146 -4.22 -13.98 23.58
N HIS A 147 -5.13 -13.01 23.81
CA HIS A 147 -5.54 -12.02 22.82
C HIS A 147 -4.36 -11.09 22.46
N TYR A 148 -3.62 -10.60 23.45
CA TYR A 148 -2.40 -9.81 23.23
C TYR A 148 -1.37 -10.59 22.41
N ILE A 149 -1.11 -11.86 22.74
CA ILE A 149 -0.16 -12.71 22.00
C ILE A 149 -0.60 -12.88 20.54
N ALA A 150 -1.90 -13.09 20.31
CA ALA A 150 -2.48 -13.18 18.98
C ALA A 150 -2.33 -11.86 18.20
N LEU A 151 -2.66 -10.73 18.81
CA LEU A 151 -2.55 -9.40 18.21
C LEU A 151 -1.10 -9.07 17.85
N LYS A 152 -0.15 -9.30 18.76
CA LYS A 152 1.28 -9.15 18.49
C LYS A 152 1.71 -9.98 17.27
N THR A 153 1.25 -11.22 17.18
CA THR A 153 1.54 -12.11 16.04
C THR A 153 0.92 -11.58 14.74
N GLN A 154 -0.29 -11.02 14.80
CA GLN A 154 -0.96 -10.39 13.66
C GLN A 154 -0.20 -9.15 13.17
N VAL A 155 0.29 -8.30 14.08
CA VAL A 155 1.11 -7.12 13.73
C VAL A 155 2.40 -7.53 13.03
N ILE A 156 3.10 -8.56 13.52
CA ILE A 156 4.31 -9.09 12.87
C ILE A 156 4.00 -9.64 11.47
N LYS A 157 2.88 -10.35 11.31
CA LYS A 157 2.43 -10.84 10.00
C LYS A 157 2.05 -9.69 9.05
N ALA A 158 1.40 -8.66 9.56
CA ALA A 158 1.02 -7.47 8.80
C ALA A 158 2.26 -6.69 8.35
N GLU A 159 3.27 -6.54 9.21
CA GLU A 159 4.55 -5.91 8.85
C GLU A 159 5.22 -6.61 7.67
N ARG A 160 5.32 -7.95 7.72
CA ARG A 160 5.85 -8.74 6.59
C ARG A 160 5.03 -8.58 5.32
N ARG A 161 3.70 -8.46 5.44
CA ARG A 161 2.81 -8.23 4.31
C ARG A 161 3.07 -6.87 3.69
N VAL A 162 3.16 -5.80 4.48
CA VAL A 162 3.48 -4.45 3.99
C VAL A 162 4.79 -4.47 3.19
N LEU A 163 5.84 -5.09 3.73
CA LEU A 163 7.13 -5.23 3.02
C LEU A 163 7.01 -5.95 1.68
N LYS A 164 6.26 -7.07 1.65
CA LYS A 164 6.06 -7.87 0.43
C LYS A 164 5.31 -7.07 -0.63
N GLU A 165 4.23 -6.38 -0.26
CA GLU A 165 3.39 -5.63 -1.20
C GLU A 165 4.08 -4.39 -1.75
N LEU A 166 4.95 -3.74 -0.96
CA LEU A 166 5.74 -2.61 -1.42
C LEU A 166 7.00 -3.04 -2.20
N GLY A 167 7.22 -4.34 -2.40
CA GLY A 167 8.42 -4.85 -3.07
C GLY A 167 9.72 -4.45 -2.37
N PHE A 168 9.69 -4.30 -1.04
CA PHE A 168 10.79 -3.75 -0.23
C PHE A 168 11.22 -2.31 -0.59
N CYS A 169 10.46 -1.60 -1.43
CA CYS A 169 10.65 -0.17 -1.70
C CYS A 169 10.04 0.66 -0.57
N VAL A 170 10.75 0.72 0.56
CA VAL A 170 10.31 1.44 1.76
C VAL A 170 10.95 2.81 1.94
N HIS A 171 11.86 3.20 1.05
CA HIS A 171 12.46 4.53 1.06
C HIS A 171 11.40 5.58 0.70
N VAL A 172 11.37 6.66 1.48
CA VAL A 172 10.48 7.80 1.27
C VAL A 172 11.30 9.07 1.34
N LYS A 173 11.29 9.83 0.24
CA LYS A 173 11.82 11.19 0.21
C LYS A 173 10.76 12.15 0.73
N HIS A 174 11.06 12.82 1.83
CA HIS A 174 10.16 13.80 2.45
C HIS A 174 10.45 15.23 1.99
N PRO A 175 9.42 16.06 1.72
CA PRO A 175 9.57 17.42 1.22
C PRO A 175 10.05 18.43 2.26
N HIS A 176 10.12 18.09 3.56
CA HIS A 176 10.51 19.04 4.63
C HIS A 176 11.82 19.78 4.34
N LYS A 177 12.84 19.04 3.87
CA LYS A 177 14.15 19.61 3.53
C LYS A 177 14.07 20.51 2.29
N LEU A 178 13.25 20.12 1.30
CA LEU A 178 13.02 20.90 0.09
C LEU A 178 12.37 22.24 0.42
N ILE A 179 11.39 22.27 1.34
CA ILE A 179 10.75 23.51 1.78
C ILE A 179 11.78 24.50 2.34
N VAL A 180 12.71 24.03 3.18
CA VAL A 180 13.78 24.89 3.73
C VAL A 180 14.67 25.43 2.62
N MET A 181 15.14 24.56 1.72
CA MET A 181 16.01 24.95 0.61
C MET A 181 15.32 25.95 -0.33
N TYR A 182 14.05 25.73 -0.65
CA TYR A 182 13.31 26.60 -1.56
C TYR A 182 13.04 27.97 -0.95
N LEU A 183 12.68 28.02 0.34
CA LEU A 183 12.52 29.29 1.04
C LEU A 183 13.84 30.08 1.17
N GLN A 184 14.97 29.39 1.30
CA GLN A 184 16.30 30.01 1.25
C GLN A 184 16.59 30.63 -0.12
N VAL A 185 16.34 29.89 -1.21
CA VAL A 185 16.52 30.39 -2.58
C VAL A 185 15.62 31.60 -2.85
N LEU A 186 14.40 31.62 -2.30
CA LEU A 186 13.47 32.74 -2.43
C LEU A 186 13.79 33.93 -1.51
N GLY A 187 14.85 33.85 -0.68
CA GLY A 187 15.24 34.93 0.25
C GLY A 187 14.39 35.05 1.51
N PHE A 188 13.54 34.06 1.81
CA PHE A 188 12.65 34.06 2.98
C PHE A 188 13.21 33.26 4.18
N GLU A 189 14.52 33.01 4.23
CA GLU A 189 15.17 32.20 5.28
C GLU A 189 14.89 32.69 6.71
N ARG A 190 14.73 34.00 6.91
CA ARG A 190 14.53 34.61 8.22
C ARG A 190 13.07 34.54 8.69
N ASN A 191 12.13 34.30 7.77
CA ASN A 191 10.71 34.27 8.08
C ASN A 191 10.30 32.89 8.62
N LYS A 192 10.58 32.68 9.92
CA LYS A 192 10.26 31.43 10.62
C LYS A 192 8.77 31.10 10.58
N ASN A 193 7.90 32.10 10.62
CA ASN A 193 6.45 31.90 10.56
C ASN A 193 6.03 31.30 9.21
N PHE A 194 6.59 31.81 8.11
CA PHE A 194 6.32 31.31 6.77
C PHE A 194 6.83 29.88 6.55
N MET A 195 8.02 29.58 7.10
CA MET A 195 8.58 28.23 7.09
C MET A 195 7.71 27.25 7.89
N GLN A 196 7.35 27.61 9.12
CA GLN A 196 6.54 26.76 10.00
C GLN A 196 5.15 26.52 9.41
N LEU A 197 4.51 27.55 8.83
CA LEU A 197 3.22 27.40 8.17
C LEU A 197 3.31 26.42 6.99
N SER A 198 4.37 26.50 6.19
CA SER A 198 4.60 25.59 5.06
C SER A 198 4.82 24.15 5.52
N TRP A 199 5.52 23.95 6.64
CA TRP A 199 5.64 22.62 7.26
C TRP A 199 4.32 22.10 7.82
N ASN A 200 3.48 22.97 8.39
CA ASN A 200 2.17 22.56 8.89
C ASN A 200 1.27 22.06 7.73
N TYR A 201 1.18 22.81 6.62
CA TYR A 201 0.45 22.36 5.44
C TYR A 201 0.99 21.07 4.85
N MET A 202 2.32 20.89 4.86
CA MET A 202 2.94 19.66 4.42
C MET A 202 2.55 18.47 5.33
N ASN A 203 2.55 18.67 6.66
CA ASN A 203 2.16 17.62 7.60
C ASN A 203 0.69 17.24 7.40
N ASP A 204 -0.15 18.20 7.02
CA ASP A 204 -1.55 17.95 6.69
C ASP A 204 -1.69 17.24 5.34
N ALA A 205 -0.84 17.55 4.36
CA ALA A 205 -0.80 16.85 3.08
C ALA A 205 -0.48 15.35 3.21
N LEU A 206 0.23 14.91 4.25
CA LEU A 206 0.49 13.50 4.54
C LEU A 206 -0.78 12.69 4.85
N ARG A 207 -1.89 13.34 5.21
CA ARG A 207 -3.20 12.70 5.38
C ARG A 207 -3.99 12.57 4.07
N SER A 208 -3.51 13.17 2.99
CA SER A 208 -4.09 13.13 1.66
C SER A 208 -3.30 12.24 0.70
N ASP A 209 -3.86 11.93 -0.46
CA ASP A 209 -3.23 11.08 -1.48
C ASP A 209 -2.12 11.77 -2.30
N VAL A 210 -1.79 13.02 -1.98
CA VAL A 210 -0.81 13.86 -2.69
C VAL A 210 0.54 13.16 -2.85
N PHE A 211 1.02 12.46 -1.82
CA PHE A 211 2.30 11.74 -1.83
C PHE A 211 2.32 10.52 -2.74
N MET A 212 1.16 10.06 -3.21
CA MET A 212 1.04 8.98 -4.19
C MET A 212 0.98 9.51 -5.62
N ARG A 213 0.72 10.81 -5.79
CA ARG A 213 0.42 11.43 -7.10
C ARG A 213 1.55 12.28 -7.62
N TYR A 214 2.23 12.97 -6.72
CA TYR A 214 3.19 14.01 -7.07
C TYR A 214 4.52 13.77 -6.38
N ASP A 215 5.58 14.17 -7.09
CA ASP A 215 6.93 14.21 -6.57
C ASP A 215 7.06 15.18 -5.38
N PRO A 216 7.96 14.91 -4.42
CA PRO A 216 8.12 15.73 -3.22
C PRO A 216 8.46 17.19 -3.54
N GLU A 217 9.13 17.46 -4.67
CA GLU A 217 9.41 18.80 -5.19
C GLU A 217 8.10 19.58 -5.44
N THR A 218 7.15 18.97 -6.12
CA THR A 218 5.81 19.55 -6.39
C THR A 218 5.04 19.80 -5.10
N VAL A 219 5.07 18.84 -4.16
CA VAL A 219 4.40 18.99 -2.86
C VAL A 219 4.99 20.14 -2.05
N ALA A 220 6.32 20.27 -2.03
CA ALA A 220 7.00 21.37 -1.36
C ALA A 220 6.60 22.73 -1.96
N CYS A 221 6.60 22.85 -3.29
CA CYS A 221 6.16 24.06 -3.97
C CYS A 221 4.71 24.43 -3.64
N ALA A 222 3.81 23.44 -3.60
CA ALA A 222 2.41 23.67 -3.27
C ALA A 222 2.20 24.15 -1.83
N CYS A 223 2.94 23.59 -0.86
CA CYS A 223 2.86 24.03 0.53
C CYS A 223 3.36 25.46 0.71
N ILE A 224 4.47 25.83 0.04
CA ILE A 224 4.98 27.20 0.03
C ILE A 224 3.99 28.16 -0.63
N TYR A 225 3.41 27.76 -1.77
CA TYR A 225 2.42 28.56 -2.49
C TYR A 225 1.20 28.83 -1.60
N LEU A 226 0.65 27.81 -0.96
CA LEU A 226 -0.51 27.94 -0.07
C LEU A 226 -0.22 28.86 1.12
N SER A 227 0.93 28.68 1.77
CA SER A 227 1.40 29.55 2.85
C SER A 227 1.58 31.00 2.42
N ALA A 228 2.16 31.24 1.25
CA ALA A 228 2.37 32.60 0.74
C ALA A 228 1.04 33.30 0.49
N ARG A 229 0.07 32.58 -0.09
CA ARG A 229 -1.29 33.08 -0.30
C ARG A 229 -2.00 33.39 1.02
N TYR A 230 -1.86 32.53 2.02
CA TYR A 230 -2.43 32.76 3.35
C TYR A 230 -1.83 33.99 4.06
N MET A 231 -0.51 34.18 3.94
CA MET A 231 0.20 35.30 4.56
C MET A 231 0.17 36.61 3.73
N GLY A 232 -0.41 36.58 2.52
CA GLY A 232 -0.42 37.74 1.61
C GLY A 232 0.95 38.09 1.01
N ILE A 233 1.88 37.12 0.95
CA ILE A 233 3.23 37.31 0.39
C ILE A 233 3.17 37.15 -1.13
N CYS A 234 3.65 38.15 -1.86
CA CYS A 234 3.79 38.09 -3.32
C CYS A 234 5.08 37.36 -3.70
N LEU A 235 4.94 36.18 -4.33
CA LEU A 235 6.06 35.45 -4.90
C LEU A 235 6.38 35.91 -6.34
N PRO A 236 7.62 35.76 -6.83
CA PRO A 236 8.01 36.15 -8.19
C PRO A 236 7.18 35.43 -9.27
N LYS A 237 6.68 36.20 -10.25
CA LYS A 237 5.82 35.69 -11.34
C LYS A 237 6.48 35.66 -12.73
N GLN A 238 7.59 36.37 -12.93
CA GLN A 238 8.31 36.44 -14.20
C GLN A 238 9.84 36.36 -13.98
N PRO A 239 10.49 35.24 -14.32
CA PRO A 239 9.89 33.91 -14.55
C PRO A 239 9.16 33.43 -13.28
N ALA A 240 8.23 32.50 -13.42
CA ALA A 240 7.50 32.01 -12.26
C ALA A 240 8.44 31.23 -11.35
N TRP A 241 8.44 31.54 -10.05
CA TRP A 241 9.44 30.99 -9.11
C TRP A 241 9.48 29.45 -9.05
N TYR A 242 8.37 28.78 -9.37
CA TYR A 242 8.23 27.33 -9.37
C TYR A 242 8.83 26.66 -10.63
N GLU A 243 9.06 27.41 -11.71
CA GLU A 243 9.66 26.88 -12.95
C GLU A 243 11.10 26.44 -12.72
N LEU A 244 11.82 27.11 -11.81
CA LEU A 244 13.17 26.74 -11.40
C LEU A 244 13.23 25.30 -10.86
N PHE A 245 12.14 24.84 -10.24
CA PHE A 245 12.03 23.51 -9.66
C PHE A 245 11.38 22.49 -10.60
N LYS A 246 11.13 22.87 -11.87
CA LYS A 246 10.49 22.04 -12.91
C LYS A 246 9.08 21.58 -12.53
N VAL A 247 8.34 22.40 -11.76
CA VAL A 247 6.97 22.11 -11.32
C VAL A 247 5.98 22.93 -12.13
N SER A 248 4.83 22.35 -12.49
CA SER A 248 3.76 23.09 -13.18
C SER A 248 2.76 23.72 -12.20
N GLU A 249 2.18 24.86 -12.59
CA GLU A 249 1.16 25.54 -11.77
C GLU A 249 -0.09 24.68 -11.56
N THR A 250 -0.50 23.90 -12.56
CA THR A 250 -1.67 23.02 -12.49
C THR A 250 -1.51 21.97 -11.38
N GLN A 251 -0.32 21.38 -11.27
CA GLN A 251 0.00 20.41 -10.20
C GLN A 251 0.02 21.07 -8.82
N ILE A 252 0.61 22.28 -8.72
CA ILE A 252 0.60 23.07 -7.47
C ILE A 252 -0.83 23.32 -7.00
N LEU A 253 -1.69 23.82 -7.90
CA LEU A 253 -3.07 24.14 -7.58
C LEU A 253 -3.88 22.89 -7.20
N ASP A 254 -3.63 21.75 -7.84
CA ASP A 254 -4.29 20.49 -7.49
C ASP A 254 -3.90 20.00 -6.09
N VAL A 255 -2.61 20.05 -5.74
CA VAL A 255 -2.14 19.75 -4.38
C VAL A 255 -2.77 20.69 -3.35
N CYS A 256 -2.79 22.00 -3.63
CA CYS A 256 -3.43 22.97 -2.74
C CYS A 256 -4.93 22.67 -2.54
N ARG A 257 -5.66 22.32 -3.60
CA ARG A 257 -7.09 21.96 -3.51
C ARG A 257 -7.29 20.74 -2.61
N ARG A 258 -6.46 19.71 -2.73
CA ARG A 258 -6.54 18.49 -1.91
C ARG A 258 -6.28 18.75 -0.43
N ILE A 259 -5.27 19.57 -0.12
CA ILE A 259 -5.00 20.00 1.26
C ILE A 259 -6.21 20.79 1.80
N LEU A 260 -6.76 21.72 1.03
CA LEU A 260 -7.92 22.51 1.45
C LEU A 260 -9.20 21.68 1.59
N LEU A 261 -9.37 20.64 0.76
CA LEU A 261 -10.48 19.70 0.87
C LEU A 261 -10.44 18.95 2.20
N LEU A 262 -9.26 18.63 2.72
CA LEU A 262 -9.12 17.99 4.03
C LEU A 262 -9.77 18.83 5.14
N TYR A 263 -9.57 20.15 5.12
CA TYR A 263 -10.16 21.05 6.12
C TYR A 263 -11.67 21.25 6.00
N LYS A 264 -12.26 20.94 4.83
CA LYS A 264 -13.72 20.99 4.62
C LYS A 264 -14.43 19.73 5.11
N ARG A 265 -13.70 18.62 5.34
CA ARG A 265 -14.31 17.37 5.80
C ARG A 265 -14.72 17.49 7.27
N ALA A 266 -15.91 16.98 7.59
CA ALA A 266 -16.33 16.84 8.97
C ALA A 266 -15.51 15.75 9.68
N LYS A 267 -15.29 15.90 10.99
CA LYS A 267 -14.63 14.87 11.78
C LYS A 267 -15.54 13.63 11.84
N VAL A 268 -15.07 12.52 11.28
CA VAL A 268 -15.85 11.29 11.21
C VAL A 268 -15.72 10.49 12.50
N ASN A 269 -16.81 9.83 12.91
CA ASN A 269 -16.80 8.92 14.05
C ASN A 269 -16.13 7.60 13.66
N ALA A 270 -15.01 7.29 14.32
CA ALA A 270 -14.25 6.06 14.08
C ALA A 270 -15.09 4.79 14.28
N ASP A 271 -16.01 4.77 15.25
CA ASP A 271 -16.84 3.60 15.54
C ASP A 271 -17.85 3.30 14.41
N GLU A 272 -18.33 4.33 13.72
CA GLU A 272 -19.25 4.17 12.59
C GLU A 272 -18.50 3.62 11.37
N LEU A 273 -17.31 4.14 11.10
CA LEU A 273 -16.44 3.63 10.03
C LEU A 273 -16.05 2.17 10.28
N GLU A 274 -15.68 1.81 11.52
CA GLU A 274 -15.37 0.42 11.88
C GLU A 274 -16.57 -0.52 11.63
N LYS A 275 -17.79 -0.09 11.96
CA LYS A 275 -19.01 -0.87 11.69
C LYS A 275 -19.23 -1.10 10.20
N LYS A 276 -19.12 -0.05 9.38
CA LYS A 276 -19.25 -0.14 7.91
C LYS A 276 -18.23 -1.11 7.32
N VAL A 277 -16.97 -1.05 7.79
CA VAL A 277 -15.91 -1.97 7.34
C VAL A 277 -16.22 -3.41 7.74
N GLU A 278 -16.69 -3.65 8.96
CA GLU A 278 -17.02 -5.00 9.43
C GLU A 278 -18.23 -5.59 8.71
N GLU A 279 -19.21 -4.79 8.33
CA GLU A 279 -20.32 -5.20 7.46
C GLU A 279 -19.83 -5.63 6.06
N LEU A 280 -19.02 -4.80 5.39
CA LEU A 280 -18.43 -5.14 4.10
C LEU A 280 -17.55 -6.40 4.19
N LYS A 281 -16.84 -6.58 5.29
CA LYS A 281 -16.00 -7.74 5.54
C LYS A 281 -16.81 -9.02 5.74
N LYS A 282 -17.97 -8.96 6.40
CA LYS A 282 -18.91 -10.08 6.48
C LYS A 282 -19.43 -10.45 5.10
N LEU A 283 -19.89 -9.47 4.31
CA LEU A 283 -20.36 -9.68 2.94
C LEU A 283 -19.28 -10.32 2.06
N TYR A 284 -18.05 -9.85 2.17
CA TYR A 284 -16.90 -10.43 1.47
C TYR A 284 -16.63 -11.89 1.89
N GLN A 285 -16.67 -12.19 3.19
CA GLN A 285 -16.48 -13.55 3.70
C GLN A 285 -17.60 -14.49 3.26
N GLU A 286 -18.86 -14.03 3.29
CA GLU A 286 -20.00 -14.79 2.81
C GLU A 286 -19.88 -15.08 1.31
N SER A 287 -19.52 -14.08 0.50
CA SER A 287 -19.26 -14.26 -0.93
C SER A 287 -18.15 -15.29 -1.16
N LYS A 288 -17.05 -15.20 -0.40
CA LYS A 288 -15.95 -16.17 -0.48
C LYS A 288 -16.38 -17.58 -0.07
N LEU A 289 -17.19 -17.72 0.97
CA LEU A 289 -17.72 -19.02 1.42
C LEU A 289 -18.71 -19.60 0.41
N LYS A 290 -19.56 -18.77 -0.19
CA LYS A 290 -20.48 -19.17 -1.28
C LYS A 290 -19.69 -19.64 -2.50
N SER A 291 -18.67 -18.91 -2.93
CA SER A 291 -17.80 -19.31 -4.03
C SER A 291 -17.05 -20.61 -3.72
N ARG A 292 -16.55 -20.77 -2.48
CA ARG A 292 -15.89 -22.00 -2.05
C ARG A 292 -16.86 -23.19 -1.96
N GLY A 293 -18.08 -22.96 -1.48
CA GLY A 293 -19.15 -23.95 -1.45
C GLY A 293 -19.60 -24.34 -2.84
N ALA A 294 -19.72 -23.38 -3.76
CA ALA A 294 -20.01 -23.62 -5.17
C ALA A 294 -18.90 -24.44 -5.85
N LEU A 295 -17.62 -24.16 -5.55
CA LEU A 295 -16.49 -24.97 -6.01
C LEU A 295 -16.54 -26.40 -5.49
N ILE A 296 -16.89 -26.60 -4.22
CA ILE A 296 -17.06 -27.94 -3.63
C ILE A 296 -18.25 -28.66 -4.27
N ASN A 297 -19.38 -27.98 -4.45
CA ASN A 297 -20.57 -28.55 -5.10
C ASN A 297 -20.31 -28.88 -6.59
N PHE A 298 -19.54 -28.05 -7.29
CA PHE A 298 -19.11 -28.31 -8.66
C PHE A 298 -18.17 -29.52 -8.72
N ALA A 299 -17.19 -29.61 -7.81
CA ALA A 299 -16.32 -30.78 -7.69
C ALA A 299 -17.11 -32.07 -7.34
N GLN A 300 -18.16 -31.96 -6.53
CA GLN A 300 -19.06 -33.08 -6.21
C GLN A 300 -19.94 -33.45 -7.40
N SER A 301 -20.46 -32.49 -8.17
CA SER A 301 -21.22 -32.73 -9.40
C SER A 301 -20.37 -33.40 -10.49
N TYR A 302 -19.09 -33.03 -10.62
CA TYR A 302 -18.12 -33.74 -11.48
C TYR A 302 -17.86 -35.18 -11.01
N ARG A 303 -17.90 -35.45 -9.70
CA ARG A 303 -17.88 -36.82 -9.15
C ARG A 303 -19.14 -37.61 -9.51
N SER A 304 -20.31 -36.96 -9.53
CA SER A 304 -21.57 -37.60 -9.92
C SER A 304 -21.64 -37.91 -11.41
N CYS A 305 -21.05 -37.05 -12.25
CA CYS A 305 -21.02 -37.21 -13.71
C CYS A 305 -19.96 -38.22 -14.17
N SER A 306 -18.92 -38.47 -13.37
CA SER A 306 -17.91 -39.52 -13.62
C SER A 306 -18.30 -40.92 -13.12
N PHE A 307 -19.56 -41.10 -12.66
CA PHE A 307 -20.09 -42.39 -12.20
C PHE A 307 -21.16 -42.97 -13.15
N VAL A 308 -21.04 -42.73 -14.46
CA VAL A 308 -21.80 -43.45 -15.49
C VAL A 308 -20.83 -44.35 -16.25
N ASP A 309 -20.80 -45.60 -15.80
CA ASP A 309 -20.28 -46.84 -16.41
C ASP A 309 -19.04 -46.80 -17.33
N ALA A 310 -17.89 -47.12 -16.74
CA ALA A 310 -16.80 -47.81 -17.44
C ALA A 310 -16.29 -48.96 -16.56
N PRO A 311 -16.37 -50.24 -16.99
CA PRO A 311 -16.03 -51.38 -16.15
C PRO A 311 -14.52 -51.57 -16.08
N GLY A 312 -13.98 -51.49 -14.87
CA GLY A 312 -12.65 -51.99 -14.51
C GLY A 312 -11.60 -50.94 -14.20
N LEU A 313 -11.51 -50.50 -12.95
CA LEU A 313 -10.23 -50.09 -12.33
C LEU A 313 -10.33 -50.13 -10.80
N GLN A 314 -9.30 -50.68 -10.15
CA GLN A 314 -9.24 -50.99 -8.72
C GLN A 314 -9.33 -49.75 -7.81
N LYS A 315 -10.04 -49.91 -6.67
CA LYS A 315 -10.39 -48.91 -5.64
C LYS A 315 -9.21 -48.32 -4.83
N GLY A 316 -7.98 -48.35 -5.32
CA GLY A 316 -6.78 -47.91 -4.57
C GLY A 316 -6.25 -46.50 -4.89
N GLY A 317 -6.59 -45.91 -6.04
CA GLY A 317 -5.95 -44.68 -6.54
C GLY A 317 -6.66 -43.35 -6.24
N VAL A 318 -7.92 -43.40 -5.76
CA VAL A 318 -8.81 -42.22 -5.78
C VAL A 318 -8.42 -41.16 -4.72
N LYS A 319 -7.92 -41.56 -3.56
CA LYS A 319 -7.53 -40.62 -2.48
C LYS A 319 -6.27 -39.80 -2.80
N ASN A 320 -5.29 -40.38 -3.50
CA ASN A 320 -4.07 -39.66 -3.89
C ASN A 320 -4.34 -38.67 -5.03
N ILE A 321 -5.23 -39.01 -5.96
CA ILE A 321 -5.64 -38.10 -7.04
C ILE A 321 -6.45 -36.92 -6.46
N GLU A 322 -7.27 -37.15 -5.44
CA GLU A 322 -8.03 -36.08 -4.75
C GLU A 322 -7.15 -35.04 -4.05
N GLU A 323 -6.16 -35.47 -3.27
CA GLU A 323 -5.21 -34.53 -2.65
C GLU A 323 -4.34 -33.82 -3.69
N GLU A 324 -3.99 -34.51 -4.78
CA GLU A 324 -3.15 -33.94 -5.82
C GLU A 324 -3.93 -33.00 -6.75
N VAL A 325 -5.21 -33.24 -7.02
CA VAL A 325 -6.09 -32.32 -7.77
C VAL A 325 -6.45 -31.11 -6.91
N ILE A 326 -6.77 -31.29 -5.61
CA ILE A 326 -7.01 -30.14 -4.72
C ILE A 326 -5.73 -29.32 -4.54
N ARG A 327 -4.56 -29.95 -4.39
CA ARG A 327 -3.27 -29.22 -4.41
C ARG A 327 -3.01 -28.55 -5.75
N LYS A 328 -3.20 -29.23 -6.89
CA LYS A 328 -2.97 -28.66 -8.23
C LYS A 328 -3.94 -27.53 -8.55
N VAL A 329 -5.18 -27.57 -8.05
CA VAL A 329 -6.21 -26.53 -8.24
C VAL A 329 -6.02 -25.36 -7.28
N LEU A 330 -5.64 -25.58 -6.02
CA LEU A 330 -5.24 -24.49 -5.11
C LEU A 330 -3.97 -23.80 -5.60
N LEU A 331 -2.99 -24.58 -6.08
CA LEU A 331 -1.82 -24.04 -6.77
C LEU A 331 -2.24 -23.34 -8.06
N HIS A 332 -3.20 -23.85 -8.84
CA HIS A 332 -3.73 -23.15 -10.02
C HIS A 332 -4.44 -21.86 -9.66
N HIS A 333 -5.10 -21.76 -8.51
CA HIS A 333 -5.79 -20.53 -8.07
C HIS A 333 -4.78 -19.48 -7.58
N ASP A 334 -3.73 -19.89 -6.87
CA ASP A 334 -2.56 -19.05 -6.58
C ASP A 334 -1.81 -18.70 -7.88
N THR A 335 -1.83 -19.59 -8.88
CA THR A 335 -1.25 -19.33 -10.21
C THR A 335 -2.16 -18.40 -11.02
N ILE A 336 -3.48 -18.41 -10.87
CA ILE A 336 -4.43 -17.49 -11.52
C ILE A 336 -4.34 -16.10 -10.88
N GLU A 337 -4.16 -16.00 -9.56
CA GLU A 337 -3.80 -14.72 -8.92
C GLU A 337 -2.45 -14.21 -9.44
N ASN A 338 -1.44 -15.08 -9.58
CA ASN A 338 -0.14 -14.74 -10.19
C ASN A 338 -0.23 -14.47 -11.72
N ILE A 339 -1.18 -15.06 -12.45
CA ILE A 339 -1.41 -14.85 -13.89
C ILE A 339 -2.22 -13.57 -14.12
N GLN A 340 -3.15 -13.20 -13.24
CA GLN A 340 -3.80 -11.89 -13.24
C GLN A 340 -2.84 -10.77 -12.80
N GLU A 341 -1.83 -11.07 -11.99
CA GLU A 341 -0.70 -10.17 -11.71
C GLU A 341 0.29 -10.11 -12.89
N ARG A 342 0.60 -11.22 -13.57
CA ARG A 342 1.44 -11.24 -14.79
C ARG A 342 0.78 -10.60 -16.01
N GLY A 343 -0.52 -10.81 -16.22
CA GLY A 343 -1.29 -10.19 -17.30
C GLY A 343 -1.37 -8.68 -17.16
N ARG A 344 -1.37 -8.16 -15.92
CA ARG A 344 -1.25 -6.71 -15.64
C ARG A 344 0.12 -6.13 -15.98
N ASN A 345 1.20 -6.91 -15.90
CA ASN A 345 2.54 -6.46 -16.29
C ASN A 345 2.76 -6.54 -17.81
N ILE A 346 2.09 -7.46 -18.52
CA ILE A 346 2.22 -7.60 -19.99
C ILE A 346 1.50 -6.48 -20.73
N VAL A 347 0.38 -5.95 -20.20
CA VAL A 347 -0.32 -4.81 -20.81
C VAL A 347 0.49 -3.51 -20.69
N GLN A 348 1.37 -3.37 -19.70
CA GLN A 348 2.27 -2.22 -19.57
C GLN A 348 3.43 -2.24 -20.58
N ASP A 349 3.84 -3.40 -21.08
CA ASP A 349 4.95 -3.54 -22.04
C ASP A 349 4.52 -3.37 -23.51
N GLN A 350 3.21 -3.34 -23.83
CA GLN A 350 2.73 -3.23 -25.21
C GLN A 350 2.39 -1.79 -25.66
N GLU A 351 2.39 -0.78 -24.78
CA GLU A 351 2.00 0.59 -25.14
C GLU A 351 3.16 1.56 -25.45
N VAL A 352 4.41 1.09 -25.54
CA VAL A 352 5.54 1.97 -25.92
C VAL A 352 6.32 1.40 -27.10
N ARG A 353 5.73 1.47 -28.30
CA ARG A 353 6.49 1.58 -29.57
C ARG A 353 5.67 2.34 -30.62
N VAL A 354 5.78 3.65 -30.63
CA VAL A 354 5.63 4.45 -31.85
C VAL A 354 6.99 5.08 -32.13
N PRO A 355 7.70 4.72 -33.23
CA PRO A 355 8.98 5.33 -33.55
C PRO A 355 8.74 6.75 -34.10
N VAL A 356 9.27 7.76 -33.41
CA VAL A 356 9.39 9.11 -33.96
C VAL A 356 10.54 9.09 -34.96
N GLN A 357 10.22 9.25 -36.24
CA GLN A 357 11.20 9.44 -37.31
C GLN A 357 11.88 10.80 -37.14
N GLU A 358 13.20 10.81 -37.26
CA GLU A 358 14.03 12.00 -37.39
C GLU A 358 13.65 12.78 -38.65
N PHE A 359 13.30 14.05 -38.49
CA PHE A 359 13.55 15.15 -39.41
C PHE A 359 13.70 16.46 -38.64
#